data_AF-A0A413YJC4-F1
#
_entry.id   AF-A0A413YJC4-F1
#
_cell.length_a   1.000
_cell.length_b   1.000
_cell.length_c   1.000
_cell.angle_alpha   90.00
_cell.angle_beta   90.00
_cell.angle_gamma   90.00
#
_symmetry.space_group_name_H-M   'P 1'
#
loop_
_entity.id
_entity.type
_entity.pdbx_description
1 polymer ?
#
loop_
_entity_poly.entity_id
_entity_poly.type
_entity_poly.pdbx_seq_one_letter_code
_entity_poly.pdbx_strand_id
1 'polypeptide(L)'
;MQLTNTTDYAIRIVCYLASENKVITTAELSRELNIPASYIPKITKQLKEKEIVKAAEGSNGGYMLEKRPEEISLMDVINCTESTMAISRCLEKDGYCSRNYSDCCKVHKVLLDLQNTYNNRLENVKISDIIQPGKDEYFGRFYVVIKLNLKDQTYECIYSHVHEVYDKVSDSATYDEFIRKYTEQYVYEQDRQKLRRFLTSEKLTEHLVDGCMEDDMSYRRICDNEADSYIWMEAKRYVDETENIAILTLHNAKVIPDTIVNMEQELRKKEKNITKQYWDMVSLLVAVLNHNNLVETEHQDDISFYTEQVYRQLQKNYPEYGITEEEIENVSHLAPIHDIGKIRVPIEILNKNGKLTIDEMEVVKQHPITGAEMTLRFPNGMTTEKLNKYSYEICRHHHERFDGSGYPDGLKGDQIPLCAQVVGLVDAYDALVSERPYKRKLKHAEAVRMIVNAECGAFSMKLLQCFFTAAMQKEWVQKVESNREE
;
A
#
# COMPACT_ATOMS: atom_id res chain seq x y z
N MET A 1 1.20 2.23 15.05
CA MET A 1 2.54 2.24 14.41
C MET A 1 2.30 2.41 12.92
N GLN A 2 2.81 3.48 12.30
CA GLN A 2 2.79 3.60 10.84
C GLN A 2 4.05 2.92 10.33
N LEU A 3 3.90 1.75 9.72
CA LEU A 3 5.00 1.07 9.05
C LEU A 3 5.36 1.85 7.78
N THR A 4 6.64 1.94 7.46
CA THR A 4 7.11 2.50 6.20
C THR A 4 6.76 1.58 5.03
N ASN A 5 6.67 2.15 3.83
CA ASN A 5 6.47 1.37 2.60
C ASN A 5 7.57 0.31 2.41
N THR A 6 8.79 0.60 2.87
CA THR A 6 9.92 -0.33 2.85
C THR A 6 9.64 -1.59 3.68
N THR A 7 8.99 -1.44 4.83
CA THR A 7 8.61 -2.56 5.70
C THR A 7 7.52 -3.42 5.10
N ASP A 8 6.47 -2.81 4.52
CA ASP A 8 5.44 -3.53 3.77
C ASP A 8 6.07 -4.38 2.66
N TYR A 9 6.93 -3.76 1.84
CA TYR A 9 7.62 -4.44 0.75
C TYR A 9 8.51 -5.58 1.25
N ALA A 10 9.22 -5.40 2.37
CA ALA A 10 10.03 -6.44 2.97
C ALA A 10 9.20 -7.65 3.39
N ILE A 11 8.07 -7.43 4.07
CA ILE A 11 7.15 -8.50 4.50
C ILE A 11 6.64 -9.26 3.27
N ARG A 12 6.15 -8.55 2.25
CA ARG A 12 5.60 -9.16 1.03
C ARG A 12 6.64 -9.96 0.26
N ILE A 13 7.87 -9.43 0.14
CA ILE A 13 8.99 -10.15 -0.49
C ILE A 13 9.29 -11.43 0.29
N VAL A 14 9.42 -11.37 1.61
CA VAL A 14 9.74 -12.54 2.44
C VAL A 14 8.64 -13.60 2.36
N CYS A 15 7.36 -13.20 2.45
CA CYS A 15 6.24 -14.13 2.31
C CYS A 15 6.20 -14.78 0.92
N TYR A 16 6.40 -14.00 -0.15
CA TYR A 16 6.39 -14.53 -1.52
C TYR A 16 7.54 -15.52 -1.76
N LEU A 17 8.75 -15.18 -1.29
CA LEU A 17 9.90 -16.08 -1.36
C LEU A 17 9.64 -17.38 -0.56
N ALA A 18 8.91 -17.30 0.55
CA ALA A 18 8.52 -18.45 1.34
C ALA A 18 7.55 -19.38 0.60
N SER A 19 6.61 -18.82 -0.18
CA SER A 19 5.62 -19.59 -0.93
C SER A 19 6.20 -20.29 -2.17
N GLU A 20 7.16 -19.67 -2.86
CA GLU A 20 7.64 -20.16 -4.16
C GLU A 20 8.79 -21.17 -4.07
N ASN A 21 9.47 -21.28 -2.93
CA ASN A 21 10.58 -22.21 -2.62
C ASN A 21 11.62 -22.39 -3.76
N LYS A 22 11.86 -21.31 -4.52
CA LYS A 22 12.75 -21.25 -5.69
C LYS A 22 13.46 -19.90 -5.75
N VAL A 23 14.44 -19.75 -6.63
CA VAL A 23 15.11 -18.46 -6.90
C VAL A 23 14.13 -17.55 -7.65
N ILE A 24 13.87 -16.34 -7.12
CA ILE A 24 13.00 -15.35 -7.75
C ILE A 24 13.80 -14.12 -8.20
N THR A 25 13.58 -13.67 -9.43
CA THR A 25 14.28 -12.50 -9.97
C THR A 25 13.67 -11.18 -9.46
N THR A 26 14.45 -10.09 -9.53
CA THR A 26 13.94 -8.73 -9.23
C THR A 26 12.73 -8.37 -10.09
N ALA A 27 12.73 -8.76 -11.38
CA ALA A 27 11.64 -8.45 -12.31
C ALA A 27 10.35 -9.20 -11.92
N GLU A 28 10.47 -10.46 -11.49
CA GLU A 28 9.33 -11.25 -11.03
C GLU A 28 8.76 -10.71 -9.72
N LEU A 29 9.60 -10.42 -8.72
CA LEU A 29 9.17 -9.78 -7.48
C LEU A 29 8.46 -8.44 -7.75
N SER A 30 9.01 -7.63 -8.67
CA SER A 30 8.43 -6.33 -9.01
C SER A 30 7.03 -6.47 -9.61
N ARG A 31 6.87 -7.43 -10.53
CA ARG A 31 5.62 -7.69 -11.24
C ARG A 31 4.55 -8.31 -10.34
N GLU A 32 4.89 -9.37 -9.61
CA GLU A 32 3.93 -10.14 -8.81
C GLU A 32 3.53 -9.40 -7.53
N LEU A 33 4.45 -8.63 -6.95
CA LEU A 33 4.19 -7.86 -5.73
C LEU A 33 3.90 -6.39 -6.01
N ASN A 34 3.85 -5.94 -7.26
CA ASN A 34 3.63 -4.51 -7.56
C ASN A 34 4.58 -3.59 -6.75
N ILE A 35 5.84 -3.99 -6.60
CA ILE A 35 6.90 -3.24 -5.90
C ILE A 35 7.78 -2.61 -6.96
N PRO A 36 8.12 -1.30 -6.90
CA PRO A 36 9.01 -0.70 -7.87
C PRO A 36 10.39 -1.40 -7.88
N ALA A 37 10.88 -1.78 -9.05
CA ALA A 37 12.11 -2.56 -9.20
C ALA A 37 13.35 -1.92 -8.55
N SER A 38 13.37 -0.59 -8.40
CA SER A 38 14.44 0.16 -7.74
C SER A 38 14.50 -0.02 -6.21
N TYR A 39 13.40 -0.45 -5.57
CA TYR A 39 13.33 -0.69 -4.12
C TYR A 39 13.80 -2.08 -3.73
N ILE A 40 13.58 -3.08 -4.59
CA ILE A 40 13.86 -4.49 -4.28
C ILE A 40 15.33 -4.71 -3.88
N PRO A 41 16.36 -4.26 -4.63
CA PRO A 41 17.75 -4.46 -4.24
C PRO A 41 18.13 -3.79 -2.90
N LYS A 42 17.49 -2.66 -2.56
CA LYS A 42 17.75 -1.96 -1.31
C LYS A 42 17.20 -2.74 -0.12
N ILE A 43 15.99 -3.27 -0.26
CA ILE A 43 15.30 -4.04 0.78
C ILE A 43 15.95 -5.40 0.97
N THR A 44 16.22 -6.12 -0.13
CA THR A 44 16.85 -7.45 -0.07
C THR A 44 18.27 -7.37 0.48
N LYS A 45 18.98 -6.25 0.29
CA LYS A 45 20.25 -6.00 0.98
C LYS A 45 20.08 -5.97 2.51
N GLN A 46 19.09 -5.24 3.02
CA GLN A 46 18.81 -5.18 4.47
C GLN A 46 18.41 -6.56 5.02
N LEU A 47 17.56 -7.29 4.30
CA LEU A 47 17.15 -8.65 4.68
C LEU A 47 18.32 -9.65 4.66
N LYS A 48 19.27 -9.47 3.73
CA LYS A 48 20.49 -10.28 3.65
C LYS A 48 21.43 -10.04 4.84
N GLU A 49 21.54 -8.80 5.32
CA GLU A 49 22.35 -8.46 6.51
C GLU A 49 21.85 -9.16 7.79
N LYS A 50 20.58 -9.58 7.82
CA LYS A 50 19.97 -10.36 8.91
C LYS A 50 19.82 -11.85 8.61
N GLU A 51 20.44 -12.32 7.51
CA GLU A 51 20.43 -13.72 7.08
C GLU A 51 19.00 -14.26 6.87
N ILE A 52 18.06 -13.40 6.46
CA ILE A 52 16.68 -13.82 6.13
C ILE A 52 16.61 -14.29 4.67
N VAL A 53 17.30 -13.57 3.78
CA VAL A 53 17.31 -13.81 2.33
C VAL A 53 18.75 -14.00 1.84
N LYS A 54 18.95 -14.94 0.92
CA LYS A 54 20.17 -15.05 0.12
C LYS A 54 19.96 -14.55 -1.31
N ALA A 55 21.04 -14.04 -1.90
CA ALA A 55 21.08 -13.60 -3.28
C ALA A 55 22.03 -14.50 -4.08
N ALA A 56 21.61 -14.95 -5.26
CA ALA A 56 22.43 -15.66 -6.23
C ALA A 56 22.85 -14.70 -7.35
N GLU A 57 24.13 -14.74 -7.74
CA GLU A 57 24.69 -13.90 -8.82
C GLU A 57 24.75 -14.69 -10.15
N GLY A 58 24.55 -14.00 -11.28
CA GLY A 58 24.64 -14.59 -12.64
C GLY A 58 23.47 -14.21 -13.55
N SER A 59 23.41 -14.79 -14.76
CA SER A 59 22.34 -14.56 -15.75
C SER A 59 20.96 -15.05 -15.29
N ASN A 60 20.92 -15.94 -14.29
CA ASN A 60 19.72 -16.40 -13.57
C ASN A 60 19.74 -15.96 -12.10
N GLY A 61 20.38 -14.82 -11.80
CA GLY A 61 20.50 -14.29 -10.45
C GLY A 61 19.16 -13.84 -9.86
N GLY A 62 19.00 -13.99 -8.56
CA GLY A 62 17.75 -13.72 -7.86
C GLY A 62 17.85 -13.94 -6.36
N TYR A 63 16.71 -13.95 -5.68
CA TYR A 63 16.58 -14.03 -4.23
C TYR A 63 15.84 -15.29 -3.82
N MET A 64 16.18 -15.86 -2.67
CA MET A 64 15.40 -16.89 -1.99
C MET A 64 15.61 -16.80 -0.48
N LEU A 65 14.77 -17.45 0.30
CA LEU A 65 14.97 -17.51 1.75
C LEU A 65 16.24 -18.26 2.12
N GLU A 66 16.93 -17.73 3.13
CA GLU A 66 18.08 -18.39 3.75
C GLU A 66 17.67 -19.23 4.96
N LYS A 67 16.67 -18.77 5.72
CA LYS A 67 16.08 -19.47 6.88
C LYS A 67 14.75 -20.13 6.50
N ARG A 68 14.35 -21.13 7.28
CA ARG A 68 13.03 -21.75 7.10
C ARG A 68 11.93 -20.76 7.53
N PRO A 69 10.76 -20.74 6.88
CA PRO A 69 9.68 -19.81 7.23
C PRO A 69 9.25 -19.85 8.70
N GLU A 70 9.38 -21.00 9.36
CA GLU A 70 9.04 -21.20 10.79
C GLU A 70 10.05 -20.54 11.74
N GLU A 71 11.26 -20.23 11.25
CA GLU A 71 12.34 -19.63 12.03
C GLU A 71 12.36 -18.11 11.94
N ILE A 72 11.67 -17.53 10.95
CA ILE A 72 11.65 -16.10 10.70
C ILE A 72 10.42 -15.51 11.38
N SER A 73 10.61 -14.66 12.40
CA SER A 73 9.48 -13.91 12.97
C SER A 73 9.16 -12.66 12.15
N LEU A 74 7.93 -12.17 12.29
CA LEU A 74 7.54 -10.90 11.70
C LEU A 74 8.35 -9.73 12.28
N MET A 75 8.72 -9.82 13.56
CA MET A 75 9.63 -8.87 14.21
C MET A 75 11.01 -8.81 13.52
N ASP A 76 11.56 -9.96 13.10
CA ASP A 76 12.85 -10.02 12.42
C ASP A 76 12.82 -9.24 11.10
N VAL A 77 11.73 -9.36 10.33
CA VAL A 77 11.55 -8.65 9.07
C VAL A 77 11.38 -7.15 9.30
N ILE A 78 10.53 -6.74 10.26
CA ILE A 78 10.27 -5.32 10.54
C ILE A 78 11.55 -4.62 11.04
N ASN A 79 12.34 -5.29 11.89
CA ASN A 79 13.61 -4.74 12.39
C ASN A 79 14.68 -4.54 11.30
N CYS A 80 14.51 -5.10 10.10
CA CYS A 80 15.41 -4.85 8.98
C CYS A 80 15.21 -3.47 8.35
N THR A 81 13.99 -2.95 8.43
CA THR A 81 13.55 -1.78 7.66
C THR A 81 13.18 -0.60 8.55
N GLU A 82 12.69 -0.85 9.76
CA GLU A 82 12.35 0.20 10.72
C GLU A 82 13.53 0.57 11.62
N SER A 83 13.76 1.88 11.78
CA SER A 83 14.78 2.39 12.72
C SER A 83 14.33 2.35 14.18
N THR A 84 13.02 2.38 14.41
CA THR A 84 12.40 2.26 15.73
C THR A 84 11.02 1.62 15.61
N MET A 85 10.65 0.86 16.64
CA MET A 85 9.33 0.26 16.79
C MET A 85 8.57 0.85 17.97
N ALA A 86 9.07 1.94 18.56
CA ALA A 86 8.47 2.62 19.68
C ALA A 86 7.11 3.24 19.29
N ILE A 87 6.04 2.84 19.97
CA ILE A 87 4.68 3.38 19.77
C ILE A 87 4.55 4.83 20.24
N SER A 88 5.53 5.32 21.00
CA SER A 88 5.57 6.68 21.52
C SER A 88 7.02 7.12 21.73
N ARG A 89 7.27 8.42 21.54
CA ARG A 89 8.60 9.03 21.68
C ARG A 89 9.24 8.78 23.05
N CYS A 90 8.45 8.68 24.12
CA CYS A 90 8.99 8.43 25.46
C CYS A 90 9.49 6.98 25.68
N LEU A 91 9.27 6.07 24.72
CA LEU A 91 9.73 4.68 24.75
C LEU A 91 10.96 4.47 23.86
N GLU A 92 11.43 5.52 23.19
CA GLU A 92 12.65 5.48 22.39
C GLU A 92 13.86 5.21 23.28
N LYS A 93 14.92 4.67 22.69
CA LYS A 93 16.17 4.34 23.43
C LYS A 93 16.82 5.56 24.08
N ASP A 94 16.52 6.76 23.58
CA ASP A 94 17.00 8.03 24.14
C ASP A 94 16.22 8.49 25.38
N GLY A 95 15.13 7.80 25.74
CA GLY A 95 14.35 8.04 26.96
C GLY A 95 13.68 9.42 27.01
N TYR A 96 13.30 9.99 25.86
CA TYR A 96 12.78 11.36 25.79
C TYR A 96 11.59 11.59 26.73
N CYS A 97 11.82 12.34 27.81
CA CYS A 97 10.80 12.77 28.75
C CYS A 97 11.02 14.25 29.08
N SER A 98 10.05 15.11 28.72
CA SER A 98 10.12 16.56 28.96
C SER A 98 10.30 16.96 30.43
N ARG A 99 10.02 16.04 31.36
CA ARG A 99 10.19 16.23 32.80
C ARG A 99 11.12 15.19 33.46
N ASN A 100 11.75 14.33 32.66
CA ASN A 100 12.68 13.28 33.10
C ASN A 100 12.14 12.35 34.22
N TYR A 101 10.85 11.97 34.13
CA TYR A 101 10.15 11.13 35.12
C TYR A 101 9.85 9.70 34.62
N SER A 102 10.59 9.19 33.63
CA SER A 102 10.31 7.91 32.95
C SER A 102 10.01 6.76 33.93
N ASP A 103 10.83 6.62 34.98
CA ASP A 103 10.75 5.51 35.96
C ASP A 103 9.49 5.56 36.85
N CYS A 104 8.94 6.75 37.06
CA CYS A 104 7.81 7.00 37.96
C CYS A 104 6.51 7.36 37.21
N CYS A 105 6.60 7.62 35.90
CA CYS A 105 5.47 8.08 35.10
C CYS A 105 4.50 6.93 34.82
N LYS A 106 3.29 7.02 35.39
CA LYS A 106 2.23 6.02 35.18
C LYS A 106 1.85 5.85 33.71
N VAL A 107 1.85 6.94 32.93
CA VAL A 107 1.56 6.89 31.49
C VAL A 107 2.66 6.15 30.73
N HIS A 108 3.93 6.39 31.07
CA HIS A 108 5.06 5.67 30.48
C HIS A 108 4.96 4.17 30.75
N LYS A 109 4.61 3.76 31.99
CA LYS A 109 4.41 2.34 32.33
C LYS A 109 3.30 1.69 31.50
N VAL A 110 2.15 2.35 31.35
CA VAL A 110 1.05 1.83 30.51
C VAL A 110 1.47 1.71 29.05
N LEU A 111 2.18 2.71 28.51
CA LEU A 111 2.69 2.67 27.14
C LEU A 111 3.75 1.59 26.95
N LEU A 112 4.62 1.38 27.94
CA LEU A 112 5.64 0.33 27.93
C LEU A 112 5.01 -1.06 27.97
N ASP A 113 3.99 -1.28 28.79
CA ASP A 113 3.25 -2.54 28.84
C ASP A 113 2.55 -2.82 27.49
N LEU A 114 1.97 -1.79 26.87
CA LEU A 114 1.37 -1.89 25.54
C LEU A 114 2.43 -2.20 24.46
N GLN A 115 3.59 -1.53 24.50
CA GLN A 115 4.72 -1.80 23.60
C GLN A 115 5.20 -3.24 23.73
N ASN A 116 5.41 -3.72 24.96
CA ASN A 116 5.87 -5.08 25.23
C ASN A 116 4.84 -6.10 24.72
N THR A 117 3.54 -5.79 24.83
CA THR A 117 2.48 -6.62 24.26
C THR A 117 2.60 -6.71 22.73
N TYR A 118 2.89 -5.61 22.03
CA TYR A 118 3.12 -5.63 20.58
C TYR A 118 4.40 -6.37 20.19
N ASN A 119 5.52 -6.11 20.86
CA ASN A 119 6.81 -6.77 20.58
C ASN A 119 6.69 -8.28 20.74
N ASN A 120 6.12 -8.72 21.88
CA ASN A 120 5.88 -10.14 22.14
C ASN A 120 5.00 -10.77 21.04
N ARG A 121 4.00 -10.07 20.52
CA ARG A 121 3.18 -10.60 19.42
C ARG A 121 4.00 -10.76 18.14
N LEU A 122 4.76 -9.75 17.75
CA LEU A 122 5.52 -9.75 16.50
C LEU A 122 6.66 -10.78 16.51
N GLU A 123 7.31 -11.02 17.65
CA GLU A 123 8.36 -12.04 17.80
C GLU A 123 7.79 -13.47 17.67
N ASN A 124 6.52 -13.63 18.02
CA ASN A 124 5.83 -14.91 18.07
C ASN A 124 5.07 -15.26 16.79
N VAL A 125 4.83 -14.32 15.87
CA VAL A 125 4.24 -14.59 14.54
C VAL A 125 5.37 -14.96 13.58
N LYS A 126 5.32 -16.15 12.98
CA LYS A 126 6.31 -16.63 12.00
C LYS A 126 5.81 -16.42 10.57
N ILE A 127 6.73 -16.38 9.61
CA ILE A 127 6.39 -16.24 8.19
C ILE A 127 5.60 -17.44 7.68
N SER A 128 5.88 -18.64 8.20
CA SER A 128 5.08 -19.85 7.96
C SER A 128 3.59 -19.63 8.25
N ASP A 129 3.29 -18.90 9.31
CA ASP A 129 1.93 -18.68 9.80
C ASP A 129 1.17 -17.74 8.83
N ILE A 130 1.88 -16.80 8.19
CA ILE A 130 1.30 -15.81 7.27
C ILE A 130 0.95 -16.44 5.90
N ILE A 131 1.78 -17.36 5.40
CA ILE A 131 1.62 -17.94 4.06
C ILE A 131 0.64 -19.13 4.00
N GLN A 132 0.20 -19.66 5.15
CA GLN A 132 -0.76 -20.77 5.25
C GLN A 132 -1.92 -20.42 6.19
N PRO A 133 -2.91 -19.62 5.73
CA PRO A 133 -3.99 -19.16 6.58
C PRO A 133 -4.93 -20.32 6.95
N GLY A 134 -5.04 -20.65 8.25
CA GLY A 134 -6.13 -21.46 8.81
C GLY A 134 -7.40 -20.62 9.03
N LYS A 135 -8.51 -21.24 9.49
CA LYS A 135 -9.69 -20.48 9.94
C LYS A 135 -9.42 -19.83 11.30
N ASP A 136 -9.86 -18.58 11.48
CA ASP A 136 -9.77 -17.83 12.73
C ASP A 136 -11.02 -18.06 13.60
N GLU A 137 -11.06 -19.18 14.33
CA GLU A 137 -12.08 -19.42 15.35
C GLU A 137 -11.40 -19.58 16.72
N TYR A 138 -11.65 -18.63 17.65
CA TYR A 138 -11.00 -18.59 18.96
C TYR A 138 -11.83 -19.33 20.02
N PHE A 139 -11.30 -20.44 20.53
CA PHE A 139 -11.95 -21.24 21.57
C PHE A 139 -11.50 -20.89 23.01
N GLY A 140 -10.82 -19.75 23.22
CA GLY A 140 -10.30 -19.37 24.54
C GLY A 140 -8.87 -19.79 24.82
N ARG A 141 -8.42 -19.64 26.08
CA ARG A 141 -7.05 -19.95 26.53
C ARG A 141 -6.74 -21.46 26.51
N PHE A 142 -7.74 -22.29 26.74
CA PHE A 142 -7.65 -23.74 26.69
C PHE A 142 -8.83 -24.27 25.88
N TYR A 143 -8.62 -25.27 25.03
CA TYR A 143 -9.69 -26.00 24.35
C TYR A 143 -10.06 -27.26 25.13
N VAL A 144 -9.06 -28.02 25.60
CA VAL A 144 -9.23 -29.18 26.50
C VAL A 144 -8.09 -29.17 27.52
N VAL A 145 -8.40 -29.45 28.78
CA VAL A 145 -7.41 -29.70 29.83
C VAL A 145 -7.71 -31.05 30.46
N ILE A 146 -6.72 -31.94 30.45
CA ILE A 146 -6.81 -33.28 31.02
C ILE A 146 -5.75 -33.42 32.10
N LYS A 147 -6.12 -34.05 33.20
CA LYS A 147 -5.20 -34.48 34.23
C LYS A 147 -5.19 -36.00 34.29
N LEU A 148 -4.02 -36.57 34.19
CA LEU A 148 -3.75 -38.00 34.26
C LEU A 148 -2.95 -38.28 35.54
N ASN A 149 -3.38 -39.26 36.30
CA ASN A 149 -2.61 -39.84 37.40
C ASN A 149 -1.76 -40.98 36.85
N LEU A 150 -0.44 -40.81 36.90
CA LEU A 150 0.53 -41.75 36.33
C LEU A 150 0.61 -43.07 37.10
N LYS A 151 0.19 -43.08 38.38
CA LYS A 151 0.31 -44.26 39.25
C LYS A 151 -0.83 -45.25 39.06
N ASP A 152 -2.07 -44.77 39.03
CA ASP A 152 -3.26 -45.62 38.89
C ASP A 152 -3.91 -45.53 37.50
N GLN A 153 -3.33 -44.73 36.60
CA GLN A 153 -3.78 -44.52 35.22
C GLN A 153 -5.20 -43.96 35.12
N THR A 154 -5.72 -43.36 36.21
CA THR A 154 -6.98 -42.63 36.19
C THR A 154 -6.79 -41.26 35.56
N TYR A 155 -7.79 -40.76 34.84
CA TYR A 155 -7.73 -39.45 34.20
C TYR A 155 -9.06 -38.72 34.30
N GLU A 156 -8.99 -37.39 34.36
CA GLU A 156 -10.15 -36.51 34.44
C GLU A 156 -10.02 -35.35 33.45
N CYS A 157 -11.15 -34.93 32.88
CA CYS A 157 -11.24 -33.70 32.11
C CYS A 157 -11.46 -32.52 33.07
N ILE A 158 -10.46 -31.68 33.24
CA ILE A 158 -10.57 -30.45 34.07
C ILE A 158 -11.41 -29.40 33.34
N TYR A 159 -11.25 -29.30 32.02
CA TYR A 159 -11.94 -28.30 31.20
C TYR A 159 -12.10 -28.81 29.77
N SER A 160 -13.24 -28.51 29.16
CA SER A 160 -13.47 -28.65 27.73
C SER A 160 -14.30 -27.48 27.21
N HIS A 161 -13.88 -26.88 26.09
CA HIS A 161 -14.60 -25.82 25.42
C HIS A 161 -15.92 -26.33 24.79
N VAL A 162 -15.94 -27.59 24.35
CA VAL A 162 -17.11 -28.23 23.72
C VAL A 162 -17.58 -29.39 24.57
N HIS A 163 -18.89 -29.46 24.85
CA HIS A 163 -19.47 -30.48 25.73
C HIS A 163 -19.25 -31.90 25.20
N GLU A 164 -19.33 -32.13 23.88
CA GLU A 164 -19.09 -33.44 23.25
C GLU A 164 -17.72 -34.04 23.57
N VAL A 165 -16.69 -33.20 23.74
CA VAL A 165 -15.34 -33.68 24.08
C VAL A 165 -15.28 -34.09 25.55
N TYR A 166 -16.07 -33.45 26.42
CA TYR A 166 -16.22 -33.85 27.82
C TYR A 166 -16.94 -35.20 27.95
N ASP A 167 -18.01 -35.40 27.18
CA ASP A 167 -18.76 -36.68 27.15
C ASP A 167 -17.85 -37.83 26.71
N LYS A 168 -16.99 -37.61 25.71
CA LYS A 168 -16.02 -38.61 25.24
C LYS A 168 -14.98 -39.04 26.27
N VAL A 169 -14.58 -38.13 27.15
CA VAL A 169 -13.70 -38.48 28.28
C VAL A 169 -14.44 -39.42 29.22
N SER A 170 -15.73 -39.15 29.47
CA SER A 170 -16.57 -40.01 30.31
C SER A 170 -16.87 -41.38 29.66
N ASP A 171 -16.99 -41.42 28.33
CA ASP A 171 -17.30 -42.62 27.54
C ASP A 171 -16.06 -43.48 27.18
N SER A 172 -14.85 -43.06 27.55
CA SER A 172 -13.61 -43.77 27.23
C SER A 172 -13.03 -44.43 28.47
N ALA A 173 -12.78 -45.73 28.39
CA ALA A 173 -12.35 -46.52 29.55
C ALA A 173 -10.92 -46.20 29.97
N THR A 174 -10.08 -45.75 29.03
CA THR A 174 -8.69 -45.38 29.28
C THR A 174 -8.32 -44.05 28.61
N TYR A 175 -7.28 -43.41 29.14
CA TYR A 175 -6.73 -42.18 28.58
C TYR A 175 -6.28 -42.35 27.11
N ASP A 176 -5.59 -43.44 26.78
CA ASP A 176 -5.13 -43.68 25.40
C ASP A 176 -6.30 -43.96 24.43
N GLU A 177 -7.39 -44.55 24.92
CA GLU A 177 -8.62 -44.70 24.13
C GLU A 177 -9.23 -43.34 23.81
N PHE A 178 -9.28 -42.43 24.79
CA PHE A 178 -9.73 -41.05 24.57
C PHE A 178 -8.85 -40.34 23.52
N ILE A 179 -7.52 -40.39 23.65
CA ILE A 179 -6.60 -39.75 22.69
C ILE A 179 -6.82 -40.30 21.28
N ARG A 180 -7.02 -41.62 21.15
CA ARG A 180 -7.35 -42.24 19.86
C ARG A 180 -8.65 -41.70 19.28
N LYS A 181 -9.74 -41.67 20.06
CA LYS A 181 -11.05 -41.13 19.59
C LYS A 181 -10.97 -39.64 19.26
N TYR A 182 -10.25 -38.85 20.05
CA TYR A 182 -10.05 -37.42 19.79
C TYR A 182 -9.31 -37.18 18.47
N THR A 183 -8.19 -37.88 18.26
CA THR A 183 -7.38 -37.74 17.04
C THR A 183 -8.11 -38.21 15.78
N GLU A 184 -8.86 -39.31 15.85
CA GLU A 184 -9.65 -39.79 14.71
C GLU A 184 -10.72 -38.81 14.26
N GLN A 185 -11.39 -38.15 15.21
CA GLN A 185 -12.53 -37.30 14.89
C GLN A 185 -12.17 -35.84 14.63
N TYR A 186 -11.24 -35.27 15.40
CA TYR A 186 -11.00 -33.83 15.39
C TYR A 186 -9.69 -33.44 14.70
N VAL A 187 -8.80 -34.37 14.37
CA VAL A 187 -7.45 -34.05 13.90
C VAL A 187 -7.29 -34.41 12.43
N TYR A 188 -6.66 -33.53 11.68
CA TYR A 188 -6.39 -33.70 10.26
C TYR A 188 -5.54 -34.94 10.00
N GLU A 189 -5.85 -35.71 8.94
CA GLU A 189 -5.34 -37.07 8.73
C GLU A 189 -3.82 -37.18 8.83
N GLN A 190 -3.10 -36.23 8.24
CA GLN A 190 -1.63 -36.17 8.22
C GLN A 190 -0.98 -35.94 9.59
N ASP A 191 -1.72 -35.36 10.54
CA ASP A 191 -1.19 -34.97 11.86
C ASP A 191 -1.55 -35.99 12.95
N ARG A 192 -2.54 -36.86 12.70
CA ARG A 192 -3.08 -37.85 13.66
C ARG A 192 -2.00 -38.71 14.31
N GLN A 193 -1.11 -39.30 13.50
CA GLN A 193 -0.10 -40.23 14.01
C GLN A 193 0.94 -39.50 14.88
N LYS A 194 1.33 -38.28 14.49
CA LYS A 194 2.30 -37.46 15.22
C LYS A 194 1.73 -37.04 16.57
N LEU A 195 0.51 -36.50 16.59
CA LEU A 195 -0.17 -36.09 17.82
C LEU A 195 -0.45 -37.26 18.76
N ARG A 196 -0.90 -38.40 18.22
CA ARG A 196 -1.12 -39.58 19.05
C ARG A 196 0.17 -40.02 19.72
N ARG A 197 1.28 -40.09 18.98
CA ARG A 197 2.59 -40.45 19.54
C ARG A 197 3.06 -39.46 20.60
N PHE A 198 2.81 -38.16 20.41
CA PHE A 198 3.17 -37.12 21.38
C PHE A 198 2.40 -37.23 22.71
N LEU A 199 1.12 -37.60 22.64
CA LEU A 199 0.20 -37.63 23.79
C LEU A 199 0.01 -39.01 24.44
N THR A 200 0.53 -40.10 23.87
CA THR A 200 0.33 -41.46 24.41
C THR A 200 0.93 -41.60 25.81
N SER A 201 0.23 -42.28 26.73
CA SER A 201 0.63 -42.48 28.14
C SER A 201 2.07 -42.98 28.29
N GLU A 202 2.48 -43.97 27.49
CA GLU A 202 3.83 -44.56 27.48
C GLU A 202 4.94 -43.54 27.21
N LYS A 203 4.63 -42.46 26.48
CA LYS A 203 5.59 -41.44 26.06
C LYS A 203 5.65 -40.23 26.98
N LEU A 204 4.81 -40.18 28.02
CA LEU A 204 4.76 -39.05 28.96
C LEU A 204 5.94 -39.09 29.95
N THR A 205 6.44 -40.27 30.29
CA THR A 205 7.55 -40.45 31.24
C THR A 205 8.91 -40.64 30.56
N GLU A 206 8.98 -40.48 29.24
CA GLU A 206 10.26 -40.53 28.51
C GLU A 206 10.96 -39.17 28.55
N HIS A 207 12.29 -39.18 28.74
CA HIS A 207 13.16 -37.99 28.68
C HIS A 207 12.93 -36.90 29.74
N LEU A 208 12.48 -37.27 30.94
CA LEU A 208 12.32 -36.34 32.06
C LEU A 208 13.67 -35.76 32.54
N VAL A 209 13.65 -34.49 32.93
CA VAL A 209 14.79 -33.80 33.58
C VAL A 209 14.38 -33.52 35.03
N ASP A 210 15.12 -34.09 35.98
CA ASP A 210 14.81 -34.01 37.42
C ASP A 210 13.36 -34.44 37.77
N GLY A 211 12.82 -35.43 37.06
CA GLY A 211 11.47 -35.97 37.30
C GLY A 211 10.33 -35.11 36.73
N CYS A 212 10.64 -34.04 36.01
CA CYS A 212 9.67 -33.16 35.36
C CYS A 212 9.93 -32.99 33.86
N MET A 213 8.90 -32.61 33.10
CA MET A 213 9.02 -32.26 31.69
C MET A 213 7.88 -31.33 31.25
N GLU A 214 8.20 -30.40 30.36
CA GLU A 214 7.23 -29.57 29.62
C GLU A 214 7.59 -29.59 28.13
N ASP A 215 6.69 -30.10 27.29
CA ASP A 215 6.84 -30.10 25.82
C ASP A 215 5.57 -29.60 25.14
N ASP A 216 5.72 -29.05 23.94
CA ASP A 216 4.64 -28.58 23.07
C ASP A 216 4.74 -29.13 21.63
N MET A 217 3.59 -29.25 20.96
CA MET A 217 3.51 -29.67 19.56
C MET A 217 2.29 -29.06 18.86
N SER A 218 2.49 -28.47 17.68
CA SER A 218 1.40 -27.96 16.83
C SER A 218 0.72 -29.06 16.01
N TYR A 219 -0.59 -28.94 15.78
CA TYR A 219 -1.38 -29.84 14.94
C TYR A 219 -2.61 -29.14 14.35
N ARG A 220 -3.18 -29.68 13.27
CA ARG A 220 -4.41 -29.15 12.65
C ARG A 220 -5.66 -29.86 13.15
N ARG A 221 -6.65 -29.09 13.61
CA ARG A 221 -7.99 -29.55 13.99
C ARG A 221 -8.99 -29.29 12.87
N ILE A 222 -9.78 -30.29 12.49
CA ILE A 222 -10.85 -30.20 11.48
C ILE A 222 -12.00 -29.35 12.02
N CYS A 223 -12.58 -28.49 11.18
CA CYS A 223 -13.67 -27.59 11.55
C CYS A 223 -14.87 -27.80 10.65
N ASP A 224 -15.93 -28.39 11.21
CA ASP A 224 -17.17 -28.83 10.57
C ASP A 224 -16.97 -29.64 9.28
N ASN A 225 -18.05 -30.18 8.70
CA ASN A 225 -18.03 -31.17 7.61
C ASN A 225 -17.50 -30.64 6.24
N GLU A 226 -16.74 -29.55 6.22
CA GLU A 226 -16.07 -29.02 5.03
C GLU A 226 -14.68 -29.65 4.90
N ALA A 227 -14.46 -30.42 3.83
CA ALA A 227 -13.34 -31.36 3.67
C ALA A 227 -11.92 -30.75 3.77
N ASP A 228 -11.76 -29.42 3.73
CA ASP A 228 -10.46 -28.73 3.73
C ASP A 228 -10.35 -27.61 4.79
N SER A 229 -11.29 -27.53 5.73
CA SER A 229 -11.35 -26.48 6.75
C SER A 229 -10.67 -26.91 8.06
N TYR A 230 -9.64 -26.20 8.51
CA TYR A 230 -8.92 -26.50 9.75
C TYR A 230 -8.49 -25.26 10.56
N ILE A 231 -8.30 -25.48 11.87
CA ILE A 231 -7.73 -24.53 12.84
C ILE A 231 -6.42 -25.08 13.36
N TRP A 232 -5.40 -24.24 13.51
CA TRP A 232 -4.16 -24.62 14.17
C TRP A 232 -4.34 -24.71 15.68
N MET A 233 -3.89 -25.82 16.25
CA MET A 233 -3.93 -26.13 17.66
C MET A 233 -2.50 -26.40 18.17
N GLU A 234 -2.29 -26.18 19.45
CA GLU A 234 -1.07 -26.50 20.17
C GLU A 234 -1.43 -27.46 21.31
N ALA A 235 -0.74 -28.60 21.35
CA ALA A 235 -0.82 -29.57 22.41
C ALA A 235 0.39 -29.38 23.33
N LYS A 236 0.16 -29.24 24.64
CA LYS A 236 1.22 -29.21 25.65
C LYS A 236 1.02 -30.34 26.64
N ARG A 237 2.15 -30.88 27.10
CA ARG A 237 2.20 -31.87 28.18
C ARG A 237 3.15 -31.36 29.25
N TYR A 238 2.66 -31.32 30.48
CA TYR A 238 3.43 -31.11 31.69
C TYR A 238 3.39 -32.41 32.48
N VAL A 239 4.55 -32.92 32.90
CA VAL A 239 4.67 -34.17 33.63
C VAL A 239 5.50 -33.94 34.88
N ASP A 240 5.00 -34.43 36.02
CA ASP A 240 5.68 -34.43 37.31
C ASP A 240 5.56 -35.84 37.91
N GLU A 241 6.64 -36.60 37.88
CA GLU A 241 6.68 -37.96 38.43
C GLU A 241 6.62 -37.99 39.95
N THR A 242 7.09 -36.93 40.63
CA THR A 242 7.10 -36.89 42.10
C THR A 242 5.67 -36.83 42.64
N GLU A 243 4.80 -36.08 41.97
CA GLU A 243 3.38 -35.98 42.27
C GLU A 243 2.54 -37.03 41.53
N ASN A 244 3.15 -37.83 40.63
CA ASN A 244 2.48 -38.79 39.74
C ASN A 244 1.38 -38.15 38.87
N ILE A 245 1.60 -36.92 38.39
CA ILE A 245 0.61 -36.17 37.62
C ILE A 245 1.16 -35.80 36.25
N ALA A 246 0.34 -36.00 35.22
CA ALA A 246 0.52 -35.35 33.92
C ALA A 246 -0.68 -34.44 33.62
N ILE A 247 -0.40 -33.20 33.22
CA ILE A 247 -1.39 -32.24 32.74
C ILE A 247 -1.19 -32.08 31.24
N LEU A 248 -2.25 -32.32 30.48
CA LEU A 248 -2.26 -32.16 29.04
C LEU A 248 -3.23 -31.05 28.67
N THR A 249 -2.75 -30.07 27.92
CA THR A 249 -3.59 -28.98 27.43
C THR A 249 -3.58 -28.98 25.91
N LEU A 250 -4.77 -28.98 25.32
CA LEU A 250 -4.98 -28.70 23.91
C LEU A 250 -5.58 -27.31 23.84
N HIS A 251 -5.02 -26.42 23.04
CA HIS A 251 -5.53 -25.05 22.88
C HIS A 251 -5.28 -24.55 21.47
N ASN A 252 -5.93 -23.46 21.08
CA ASN A 252 -5.62 -22.81 19.81
C ASN A 252 -4.14 -22.46 19.77
N ALA A 253 -3.43 -22.90 18.73
CA ALA A 253 -2.12 -22.34 18.42
C ALA A 253 -2.34 -20.84 18.21
N LYS A 254 -1.39 -20.02 18.67
CA LYS A 254 -1.49 -18.54 18.71
C LYS A 254 -2.30 -18.05 17.51
N VAL A 255 -3.49 -17.52 17.79
CA VAL A 255 -4.27 -16.79 16.80
C VAL A 255 -3.34 -15.71 16.26
N ILE A 256 -2.90 -15.83 15.00
CA ILE A 256 -2.42 -14.65 14.28
C ILE A 256 -3.64 -13.77 14.31
N PRO A 257 -3.66 -12.68 15.09
CA PRO A 257 -4.88 -11.93 15.16
C PRO A 257 -5.05 -11.36 13.76
N ASP A 258 -6.15 -11.76 13.13
CA ASP A 258 -6.84 -11.18 11.99
C ASP A 258 -6.48 -9.70 11.77
N THR A 259 -6.23 -8.96 12.85
CA THR A 259 -5.60 -7.63 12.89
C THR A 259 -4.40 -7.40 11.96
N ILE A 260 -3.50 -8.33 11.65
CA ILE A 260 -2.35 -8.06 10.74
C ILE A 260 -2.80 -8.09 9.27
N VAL A 261 -3.56 -9.12 8.87
CA VAL A 261 -4.16 -9.21 7.53
C VAL A 261 -5.19 -8.10 7.34
N ASN A 262 -6.02 -7.84 8.35
CA ASN A 262 -6.98 -6.74 8.38
C ASN A 262 -6.28 -5.38 8.42
N MET A 263 -5.09 -5.24 9.00
CA MET A 263 -4.33 -3.99 8.93
C MET A 263 -3.79 -3.76 7.53
N GLU A 264 -3.28 -4.77 6.84
CA GLU A 264 -2.88 -4.63 5.44
C GLU A 264 -4.08 -4.28 4.55
N GLN A 265 -5.22 -4.95 4.75
CA GLN A 265 -6.46 -4.63 4.04
C GLN A 265 -6.98 -3.23 4.35
N GLU A 266 -6.95 -2.80 5.61
CA GLU A 266 -7.35 -1.44 6.02
C GLU A 266 -6.36 -0.37 5.54
N LEU A 267 -5.06 -0.67 5.46
CA LEU A 267 -4.07 0.20 4.84
C LEU A 267 -4.33 0.37 3.35
N ARG A 268 -4.55 -0.73 2.62
CA ARG A 268 -4.93 -0.71 1.19
C ARG A 268 -6.24 0.05 0.96
N LYS A 269 -7.22 -0.15 1.84
CA LYS A 269 -8.51 0.54 1.79
C LYS A 269 -8.37 2.03 2.09
N LYS A 270 -7.53 2.39 3.07
CA LYS A 270 -7.21 3.78 3.40
C LYS A 270 -6.49 4.46 2.25
N GLU A 271 -5.53 3.80 1.63
CA GLU A 271 -4.82 4.30 0.45
C GLU A 271 -5.77 4.53 -0.73
N LYS A 272 -6.62 3.55 -1.05
CA LYS A 272 -7.69 3.71 -2.04
C LYS A 272 -8.62 4.87 -1.71
N ASN A 273 -8.95 5.06 -0.43
CA ASN A 273 -9.80 6.16 0.02
C ASN A 273 -9.11 7.52 -0.14
N ILE A 274 -7.79 7.62 0.12
CA ILE A 274 -7.00 8.83 -0.12
C ILE A 274 -7.00 9.17 -1.62
N THR A 275 -6.76 8.18 -2.50
CA THR A 275 -6.82 8.40 -3.94
C THR A 275 -8.21 8.85 -4.39
N LYS A 276 -9.27 8.24 -3.85
CA LYS A 276 -10.64 8.68 -4.14
C LYS A 276 -10.89 10.13 -3.70
N GLN A 277 -10.51 10.48 -2.47
CA GLN A 277 -10.63 11.84 -1.95
C GLN A 277 -9.87 12.87 -2.78
N TYR A 278 -8.70 12.47 -3.30
CA TYR A 278 -7.91 13.29 -4.21
C TYR A 278 -8.71 13.64 -5.46
N TRP A 279 -9.25 12.63 -6.15
CA TRP A 279 -10.03 12.83 -7.38
C TRP A 279 -11.37 13.54 -7.14
N ASP A 280 -12.03 13.28 -6.01
CA ASP A 280 -13.26 13.98 -5.61
C ASP A 280 -12.99 15.49 -5.43
N MET A 281 -11.85 15.85 -4.84
CA MET A 281 -11.46 17.25 -4.66
C MET A 281 -11.00 17.91 -5.97
N VAL A 282 -10.27 17.20 -6.84
CA VAL A 282 -9.97 17.68 -8.21
C VAL A 282 -11.28 17.98 -8.94
N SER A 283 -12.23 17.04 -8.93
CA SER A 283 -13.55 17.20 -9.56
C SER A 283 -14.31 18.40 -9.02
N LEU A 284 -14.29 18.60 -7.69
CA LEU A 284 -14.92 19.76 -7.05
C LEU A 284 -14.27 21.09 -7.47
N LEU A 285 -12.94 21.16 -7.50
CA LEU A 285 -12.23 22.38 -7.89
C LEU A 285 -12.50 22.76 -9.34
N VAL A 286 -12.56 21.76 -10.23
CA VAL A 286 -12.93 22.01 -11.63
C VAL A 286 -14.39 22.46 -11.73
N ALA A 287 -15.32 21.86 -10.97
CA ALA A 287 -16.71 22.32 -10.94
C ALA A 287 -16.85 23.77 -10.43
N VAL A 288 -16.01 24.18 -9.45
CA VAL A 288 -15.98 25.56 -8.94
C VAL A 288 -15.43 26.54 -9.99
N LEU A 289 -14.38 26.14 -10.73
CA LEU A 289 -13.88 26.93 -11.86
C LEU A 289 -14.97 27.18 -12.90
N ASN A 290 -15.73 26.14 -13.23
CA ASN A 290 -16.83 26.22 -14.20
C ASN A 290 -17.94 27.15 -13.72
N HIS A 291 -18.35 27.03 -12.44
CA HIS A 291 -19.43 27.86 -11.89
C HIS A 291 -19.10 29.35 -11.89
N ASN A 292 -17.83 29.70 -11.68
CA ASN A 292 -17.37 31.09 -11.67
C ASN A 292 -17.15 31.66 -13.08
N ASN A 293 -17.55 30.94 -14.14
CA ASN A 293 -17.24 31.25 -15.55
C ASN A 293 -15.74 31.48 -15.79
N LEU A 294 -14.88 30.85 -15.00
CA LEU A 294 -13.42 30.94 -15.16
C LEU A 294 -12.94 29.98 -16.27
N VAL A 295 -13.71 28.92 -16.50
CA VAL A 295 -13.60 27.94 -17.57
C VAL A 295 -15.04 27.64 -18.02
N GLU A 296 -15.31 27.58 -19.32
CA GLU A 296 -16.65 27.22 -19.82
C GLU A 296 -16.82 25.69 -19.75
N THR A 297 -17.97 25.20 -19.26
CA THR A 297 -18.23 23.78 -18.92
C THR A 297 -17.93 22.78 -20.04
N GLU A 298 -18.06 23.19 -21.31
CA GLU A 298 -17.77 22.36 -22.50
C GLU A 298 -16.27 22.16 -22.76
N HIS A 299 -15.40 23.03 -22.22
CA HIS A 299 -13.96 23.06 -22.53
C HIS A 299 -13.11 22.19 -21.59
N GLN A 300 -13.70 21.65 -20.52
CA GLN A 300 -13.01 20.77 -19.58
C GLN A 300 -12.65 19.42 -20.20
N ASP A 301 -13.59 18.82 -20.92
CA ASP A 301 -13.36 17.54 -21.59
C ASP A 301 -12.41 17.70 -22.79
N ASP A 302 -12.35 18.92 -23.34
CA ASP A 302 -11.51 19.27 -24.48
C ASP A 302 -10.03 19.34 -24.10
N ILE A 303 -9.69 20.09 -23.04
CA ILE A 303 -8.29 20.21 -22.61
C ILE A 303 -7.72 18.84 -22.20
N SER A 304 -8.52 18.01 -21.53
CA SER A 304 -8.13 16.63 -21.17
C SER A 304 -7.87 15.79 -22.43
N PHE A 305 -8.83 15.80 -23.37
CA PHE A 305 -8.72 15.09 -24.63
C PHE A 305 -7.49 15.51 -25.45
N TYR A 306 -7.30 16.81 -25.67
CA TYR A 306 -6.17 17.32 -26.45
C TYR A 306 -4.83 17.01 -25.77
N THR A 307 -4.75 17.12 -24.44
CA THR A 307 -3.57 16.73 -23.66
C THR A 307 -3.23 15.27 -23.88
N GLU A 308 -4.23 14.38 -23.77
CA GLU A 308 -4.06 12.95 -24.03
C GLU A 308 -3.53 12.69 -25.45
N GLN A 309 -4.13 13.30 -26.48
CA GLN A 309 -3.71 13.08 -27.87
C GLN A 309 -2.26 13.52 -28.13
N VAL A 310 -1.83 14.65 -27.57
CA VAL A 310 -0.44 15.11 -27.68
C VAL A 310 0.51 14.16 -26.97
N TYR A 311 0.15 13.70 -25.77
CA TYR A 311 0.92 12.72 -25.01
C TYR A 311 1.08 11.39 -25.74
N ARG A 312 0.01 10.89 -26.39
CA ARG A 312 0.05 9.68 -27.22
C ARG A 312 1.01 9.83 -28.41
N GLN A 313 1.05 11.01 -29.04
CA GLN A 313 2.06 11.26 -30.08
C GLN A 313 3.48 11.36 -29.53
N LEU A 314 3.67 11.95 -28.34
CA LEU A 314 4.98 12.00 -27.68
C LEU A 314 5.49 10.60 -27.32
N GLN A 315 4.66 9.77 -26.71
CA GLN A 315 4.99 8.39 -26.35
C GLN A 315 5.40 7.57 -27.59
N LYS A 316 4.67 7.74 -28.70
CA LYS A 316 4.93 7.03 -29.95
C LYS A 316 6.21 7.51 -30.66
N ASN A 317 6.41 8.82 -30.75
CA ASN A 317 7.49 9.40 -31.57
C ASN A 317 8.79 9.59 -30.79
N TYR A 318 8.74 9.64 -29.46
CA TYR A 318 9.87 9.91 -28.57
C TYR A 318 9.87 8.93 -27.38
N PRO A 319 10.11 7.63 -27.63
CA PRO A 319 10.10 6.61 -26.57
C PRO A 319 11.18 6.86 -25.49
N GLU A 320 12.19 7.68 -25.78
CA GLU A 320 13.21 8.08 -24.80
C GLU A 320 12.64 8.86 -23.59
N TYR A 321 11.43 9.43 -23.70
CA TYR A 321 10.76 10.08 -22.57
C TYR A 321 10.18 9.09 -21.56
N GLY A 322 10.02 7.82 -21.90
CA GLY A 322 9.53 6.80 -20.95
C GLY A 322 8.09 7.00 -20.46
N ILE A 323 7.26 7.70 -21.25
CA ILE A 323 5.87 8.03 -20.92
C ILE A 323 5.03 6.75 -20.76
N THR A 324 4.42 6.56 -19.58
CA THR A 324 3.55 5.42 -19.28
C THR A 324 2.08 5.75 -19.52
N GLU A 325 1.22 4.75 -19.75
CA GLU A 325 -0.24 4.98 -19.83
C GLU A 325 -0.79 5.65 -18.56
N GLU A 326 -0.26 5.28 -17.39
CA GLU A 326 -0.61 5.90 -16.11
C GLU A 326 -0.29 7.41 -16.10
N GLU A 327 0.83 7.84 -16.69
CA GLU A 327 1.15 9.27 -16.81
C GLU A 327 0.19 9.98 -17.76
N ILE A 328 -0.09 9.39 -18.92
CA ILE A 328 -1.03 9.95 -19.90
C ILE A 328 -2.40 10.18 -19.24
N GLU A 329 -2.93 9.15 -18.58
CA GLU A 329 -4.21 9.20 -17.88
C GLU A 329 -4.19 10.26 -16.76
N ASN A 330 -3.16 10.25 -15.90
CA ASN A 330 -3.11 11.19 -14.78
C ASN A 330 -2.98 12.64 -15.25
N VAL A 331 -2.12 12.92 -16.23
CA VAL A 331 -1.87 14.30 -16.68
C VAL A 331 -3.04 14.85 -17.49
N SER A 332 -3.72 14.04 -18.31
CA SER A 332 -4.91 14.48 -19.03
C SER A 332 -6.04 14.88 -18.07
N HIS A 333 -6.33 14.04 -17.07
CA HIS A 333 -7.37 14.33 -16.07
C HIS A 333 -6.99 15.48 -15.12
N LEU A 334 -5.70 15.79 -14.97
CA LEU A 334 -5.23 16.94 -14.19
C LEU A 334 -5.06 18.22 -15.01
N ALA A 335 -5.08 18.17 -16.34
CA ALA A 335 -4.98 19.35 -17.19
C ALA A 335 -6.03 20.44 -16.86
N PRO A 336 -7.31 20.10 -16.57
CA PRO A 336 -8.33 21.12 -16.25
C PRO A 336 -8.05 21.98 -15.02
N ILE A 337 -7.20 21.52 -14.09
CA ILE A 337 -6.90 22.31 -12.88
C ILE A 337 -5.79 23.35 -13.07
N HIS A 338 -5.17 23.47 -14.25
CA HIS A 338 -4.08 24.43 -14.50
C HIS A 338 -4.40 25.86 -14.03
N ASP A 339 -5.68 26.25 -14.14
CA ASP A 339 -6.18 27.59 -13.87
C ASP A 339 -6.86 27.76 -12.49
N ILE A 340 -6.78 26.78 -11.56
CA ILE A 340 -7.46 26.88 -10.23
C ILE A 340 -7.08 28.13 -9.44
N GLY A 341 -5.88 28.68 -9.67
CA GLY A 341 -5.43 29.91 -9.03
C GLY A 341 -6.21 31.16 -9.45
N LYS A 342 -6.96 31.13 -10.56
CA LYS A 342 -7.80 32.25 -11.01
C LYS A 342 -8.90 32.61 -10.01
N ILE A 343 -9.23 31.71 -9.08
CA ILE A 343 -10.14 31.97 -7.95
C ILE A 343 -9.71 33.19 -7.13
N ARG A 344 -8.40 33.52 -7.11
CA ARG A 344 -7.87 34.69 -6.40
C ARG A 344 -7.85 35.97 -7.22
N VAL A 345 -8.09 35.89 -8.53
CA VAL A 345 -8.12 37.05 -9.41
C VAL A 345 -9.50 37.72 -9.29
N PRO A 346 -9.56 39.06 -9.11
CA PRO A 346 -10.82 39.79 -9.07
C PRO A 346 -11.67 39.55 -10.33
N ILE A 347 -12.98 39.37 -10.14
CA ILE A 347 -13.92 39.05 -11.23
C ILE A 347 -13.99 40.18 -12.26
N GLU A 348 -13.78 41.43 -11.83
CA GLU A 348 -13.76 42.62 -12.68
C GLU A 348 -12.58 42.60 -13.66
N ILE A 349 -11.46 41.98 -13.27
CA ILE A 349 -10.28 41.80 -14.14
C ILE A 349 -10.53 40.65 -15.12
N LEU A 350 -11.07 39.53 -14.64
CA LEU A 350 -11.33 38.35 -15.46
C LEU A 350 -12.38 38.59 -16.55
N ASN A 351 -13.45 39.31 -16.21
CA ASN A 351 -14.57 39.60 -17.12
C ASN A 351 -14.42 40.94 -17.85
N LYS A 352 -13.22 41.54 -17.86
CA LYS A 352 -13.01 42.84 -18.47
C LYS A 352 -13.20 42.78 -19.99
N ASN A 353 -14.12 43.59 -20.50
CA ASN A 353 -14.31 43.80 -21.93
C ASN A 353 -13.21 44.73 -22.48
N GLY A 354 -12.05 44.18 -22.83
CA GLY A 354 -10.94 44.92 -23.44
C GLY A 354 -9.57 44.40 -23.02
N LYS A 355 -8.50 45.14 -23.40
CA LYS A 355 -7.13 44.80 -22.98
C LYS A 355 -6.95 45.06 -21.48
N LEU A 356 -6.31 44.13 -20.79
CA LEU A 356 -5.82 44.34 -19.43
C LEU A 356 -4.72 45.41 -19.44
N THR A 357 -4.71 46.24 -18.40
CA THR A 357 -3.60 47.13 -18.07
C THR A 357 -2.40 46.30 -17.59
N ILE A 358 -1.22 46.93 -17.50
CA ILE A 358 0.00 46.26 -17.01
C ILE A 358 -0.22 45.75 -15.59
N ASP A 359 -0.78 46.57 -14.70
CA ASP A 359 -1.02 46.19 -13.31
C ASP A 359 -2.04 45.05 -13.18
N GLU A 360 -3.12 45.08 -13.97
CA GLU A 360 -4.11 44.00 -14.02
C GLU A 360 -3.49 42.69 -14.54
N MET A 361 -2.61 42.77 -15.54
CA MET A 361 -1.89 41.60 -16.06
C MET A 361 -0.95 41.01 -15.01
N GLU A 362 -0.26 41.84 -14.21
CA GLU A 362 0.59 41.34 -13.13
C GLU A 362 -0.22 40.62 -12.04
N VAL A 363 -1.46 41.04 -11.77
CA VAL A 363 -2.39 40.30 -10.90
C VAL A 363 -2.77 38.94 -11.50
N VAL A 364 -3.10 38.89 -12.79
CA VAL A 364 -3.43 37.63 -13.48
C VAL A 364 -2.24 36.67 -13.46
N LYS A 365 -1.02 37.16 -13.68
CA LYS A 365 0.20 36.34 -13.65
C LYS A 365 0.52 35.70 -12.29
N GLN A 366 -0.21 36.05 -11.22
CA GLN A 366 -0.09 35.38 -9.92
C GLN A 366 -0.89 34.06 -9.83
N HIS A 367 -1.81 33.79 -10.75
CA HIS A 367 -2.62 32.57 -10.68
C HIS A 367 -1.79 31.27 -10.74
N PRO A 368 -0.66 31.14 -11.46
CA PRO A 368 0.14 29.92 -11.44
C PRO A 368 0.77 29.68 -10.06
N ILE A 369 1.21 30.75 -9.38
CA ILE A 369 1.71 30.69 -7.99
C ILE A 369 0.59 30.20 -7.07
N THR A 370 -0.56 30.88 -7.14
CA THR A 370 -1.69 30.60 -6.26
C THR A 370 -2.22 29.19 -6.46
N GLY A 371 -2.36 28.75 -7.71
CA GLY A 371 -2.83 27.40 -8.03
C GLY A 371 -1.87 26.33 -7.50
N ALA A 372 -0.56 26.52 -7.68
CA ALA A 372 0.45 25.62 -7.14
C ALA A 372 0.43 25.57 -5.59
N GLU A 373 0.19 26.69 -4.92
CA GLU A 373 0.02 26.70 -3.45
C GLU A 373 -1.24 25.94 -2.99
N MET A 374 -2.31 26.01 -3.79
CA MET A 374 -3.55 25.27 -3.50
C MET A 374 -3.34 23.75 -3.61
N THR A 375 -2.56 23.28 -4.58
CA THR A 375 -2.30 21.83 -4.74
C THR A 375 -1.49 21.24 -3.58
N LEU A 376 -0.72 22.05 -2.85
CA LEU A 376 -0.03 21.60 -1.63
C LEU A 376 -0.99 21.19 -0.49
N ARG A 377 -2.29 21.51 -0.61
CA ARG A 377 -3.33 21.10 0.34
C ARG A 377 -4.03 19.80 -0.05
N PHE A 378 -3.64 19.20 -1.17
CA PHE A 378 -4.27 17.99 -1.67
C PHE A 378 -3.96 16.78 -0.77
N PRO A 379 -4.80 15.72 -0.77
CA PRO A 379 -4.55 14.52 0.02
C PRO A 379 -3.19 13.90 -0.28
N ASN A 380 -2.41 13.65 0.77
CA ASN A 380 -1.08 13.04 0.69
C ASN A 380 -1.13 11.56 1.05
N GLY A 381 -0.66 10.71 0.14
CA GLY A 381 -0.52 9.27 0.28
C GLY A 381 0.46 8.72 -0.75
N MET A 382 0.83 7.44 -0.64
CA MET A 382 1.83 6.84 -1.54
C MET A 382 1.34 6.81 -3.00
N THR A 383 0.09 6.44 -3.26
CA THR A 383 -0.52 6.53 -4.59
C THR A 383 -0.72 7.95 -5.12
N THR A 384 -0.81 8.97 -4.26
CA THR A 384 -1.06 10.36 -4.69
C THR A 384 0.22 11.20 -4.81
N GLU A 385 1.39 10.68 -4.44
CA GLU A 385 2.67 11.41 -4.50
C GLU A 385 2.96 11.93 -5.92
N LYS A 386 2.85 11.06 -6.94
CA LYS A 386 3.02 11.46 -8.34
C LYS A 386 1.92 12.42 -8.81
N LEU A 387 0.68 12.19 -8.41
CA LEU A 387 -0.46 13.05 -8.76
C LEU A 387 -0.23 14.48 -8.25
N ASN A 388 0.16 14.61 -6.98
CA ASN A 388 0.48 15.90 -6.35
C ASN A 388 1.60 16.62 -7.10
N LYS A 389 2.63 15.89 -7.51
CA LYS A 389 3.72 16.44 -8.33
C LYS A 389 3.19 16.99 -9.65
N TYR A 390 2.41 16.21 -10.41
CA TYR A 390 1.83 16.69 -11.67
C TYR A 390 0.90 17.88 -11.47
N SER A 391 0.01 17.84 -10.48
CA SER A 391 -0.89 18.96 -10.16
C SER A 391 -0.12 20.24 -9.85
N TYR A 392 0.94 20.17 -9.03
CA TYR A 392 1.80 21.30 -8.75
C TYR A 392 2.49 21.82 -10.02
N GLU A 393 3.16 20.95 -10.77
CA GLU A 393 3.94 21.32 -11.96
C GLU A 393 3.06 21.95 -13.05
N ILE A 394 1.87 21.38 -13.30
CA ILE A 394 0.88 21.92 -14.24
C ILE A 394 0.45 23.32 -13.81
N CYS A 395 -0.02 23.48 -12.57
CA CYS A 395 -0.50 24.79 -12.09
C CYS A 395 0.62 25.84 -12.12
N ARG A 396 1.82 25.48 -11.66
CA ARG A 396 2.95 26.39 -11.51
C ARG A 396 3.51 26.86 -12.84
N HIS A 397 3.63 25.95 -13.82
CA HIS A 397 4.53 26.15 -14.96
C HIS A 397 3.87 26.09 -16.34
N HIS A 398 2.54 25.92 -16.47
CA HIS A 398 1.89 25.88 -17.80
C HIS A 398 2.04 27.18 -18.62
N HIS A 399 2.39 28.31 -17.99
CA HIS A 399 2.73 29.56 -18.67
C HIS A 399 4.23 29.79 -18.90
N GLU A 400 5.09 28.83 -18.53
CA GLU A 400 6.49 28.85 -18.95
C GLU A 400 6.59 28.65 -20.47
N ARG A 401 7.67 29.17 -21.05
CA ARG A 401 7.93 29.08 -22.49
C ARG A 401 9.33 28.56 -22.73
N PHE A 402 9.50 27.76 -23.77
CA PHE A 402 10.72 26.99 -24.01
C PHE A 402 11.97 27.88 -24.14
N ASP A 403 11.81 29.14 -24.55
CA ASP A 403 12.87 30.15 -24.65
C ASP A 403 13.14 30.93 -23.34
N GLY A 404 12.32 30.70 -22.31
CA GLY A 404 12.33 31.37 -21.00
C GLY A 404 11.73 32.76 -21.00
N SER A 405 10.94 33.12 -22.01
CA SER A 405 10.11 34.34 -22.01
C SER A 405 8.83 34.19 -21.18
N GLY A 406 8.55 32.97 -20.70
CA GLY A 406 7.39 32.65 -19.90
C GLY A 406 7.50 33.13 -18.45
N TYR A 407 6.46 32.81 -17.69
CA TYR A 407 6.34 33.14 -16.27
C TYR A 407 5.74 31.93 -15.56
N PRO A 408 5.88 31.81 -14.24
CA PRO A 408 6.40 32.80 -13.27
C PRO A 408 7.89 32.68 -12.91
N ASP A 409 8.54 31.56 -13.21
CA ASP A 409 9.92 31.26 -12.80
C ASP A 409 10.94 31.51 -13.93
N GLY A 410 10.49 31.64 -15.18
CA GLY A 410 11.36 31.94 -16.33
C GLY A 410 12.23 30.74 -16.72
N LEU A 411 11.67 29.54 -16.58
CA LEU A 411 12.34 28.27 -16.87
C LEU A 411 12.63 28.13 -18.37
N LYS A 412 13.75 27.48 -18.72
CA LYS A 412 14.20 27.33 -20.10
C LYS A 412 14.35 25.87 -20.51
N GLY A 413 13.89 25.55 -21.72
CA GLY A 413 14.04 24.23 -22.32
C GLY A 413 13.50 23.12 -21.41
N ASP A 414 14.33 22.11 -21.18
CA ASP A 414 14.01 20.92 -20.39
C ASP A 414 13.91 21.17 -18.87
N GLN A 415 14.13 22.41 -18.41
CA GLN A 415 13.81 22.78 -17.03
C GLN A 415 12.29 22.84 -16.78
N ILE A 416 11.50 23.03 -17.83
CA ILE A 416 10.03 23.04 -17.73
C ILE A 416 9.55 21.58 -17.68
N PRO A 417 8.79 21.16 -16.65
CA PRO A 417 8.25 19.81 -16.59
C PRO A 417 7.44 19.47 -17.85
N LEU A 418 7.59 18.25 -18.36
CA LEU A 418 6.95 17.83 -19.62
C LEU A 418 5.42 18.01 -19.58
N CYS A 419 4.78 17.65 -18.46
CA CYS A 419 3.34 17.83 -18.25
C CYS A 419 2.92 19.30 -18.40
N ALA A 420 3.70 20.24 -17.85
CA ALA A 420 3.44 21.67 -17.97
C ALA A 420 3.69 22.19 -19.39
N GLN A 421 4.70 21.68 -20.10
CA GLN A 421 4.91 22.02 -21.52
C GLN A 421 3.72 21.60 -22.39
N VAL A 422 3.23 20.38 -22.20
CA VAL A 422 2.08 19.85 -22.96
C VAL A 422 0.82 20.64 -22.62
N VAL A 423 0.48 20.79 -21.34
CA VAL A 423 -0.74 21.51 -20.92
C VAL A 423 -0.67 22.98 -21.34
N GLY A 424 0.49 23.63 -21.23
CA GLY A 424 0.65 25.02 -21.67
C GLY A 424 0.48 25.23 -23.17
N LEU A 425 0.84 24.24 -24.00
CA LEU A 425 0.57 24.25 -25.43
C LEU A 425 -0.92 24.06 -25.71
N VAL A 426 -1.53 23.07 -25.04
CA VAL A 426 -2.94 22.74 -25.22
C VAL A 426 -3.84 23.88 -24.75
N ASP A 427 -3.56 24.52 -23.62
CA ASP A 427 -4.25 25.73 -23.15
C ASP A 427 -4.16 26.86 -24.19
N ALA A 428 -2.97 27.07 -24.78
CA ALA A 428 -2.83 28.06 -25.85
C ALA A 428 -3.70 27.73 -27.06
N TYR A 429 -3.81 26.45 -27.45
CA TYR A 429 -4.70 26.00 -28.52
C TYR A 429 -6.17 26.20 -28.19
N ASP A 430 -6.60 25.72 -27.02
CA ASP A 430 -7.98 25.84 -26.53
C ASP A 430 -8.40 27.32 -26.53
N ALA A 431 -7.57 28.20 -25.94
CA ALA A 431 -7.78 29.65 -25.95
C ALA A 431 -7.93 30.32 -27.34
N LEU A 432 -7.47 29.67 -28.42
CA LEU A 432 -7.68 30.15 -29.79
C LEU A 432 -9.01 29.68 -30.38
N VAL A 433 -9.45 28.46 -30.07
CA VAL A 433 -10.61 27.83 -30.69
C VAL A 433 -11.89 27.94 -29.86
N SER A 434 -11.78 28.29 -28.58
CA SER A 434 -12.90 28.63 -27.70
C SER A 434 -13.49 30.01 -28.00
N GLU A 435 -14.78 30.17 -27.74
CA GLU A 435 -15.42 31.48 -27.68
C GLU A 435 -15.09 32.13 -26.32
N ARG A 436 -14.81 33.43 -26.30
CA ARG A 436 -14.57 34.18 -25.06
C ARG A 436 -15.28 35.54 -25.14
N PRO A 437 -15.69 36.15 -24.00
CA PRO A 437 -16.43 37.42 -24.00
C PRO A 437 -15.77 38.55 -24.82
N TYR A 438 -14.44 38.51 -24.94
CA TYR A 438 -13.61 39.52 -25.60
C TYR A 438 -12.99 39.07 -26.93
N LYS A 439 -13.23 37.83 -27.41
CA LYS A 439 -12.57 37.28 -28.61
C LYS A 439 -13.45 36.27 -29.34
N ARG A 440 -13.59 36.43 -30.67
CA ARG A 440 -14.23 35.43 -31.54
C ARG A 440 -13.32 34.21 -31.71
N LYS A 441 -13.92 33.01 -31.68
CA LYS A 441 -13.24 31.74 -31.95
C LYS A 441 -12.57 31.71 -33.32
N LEU A 442 -11.33 31.23 -33.37
CA LEU A 442 -10.59 31.03 -34.63
C LEU A 442 -10.92 29.68 -35.26
N LYS A 443 -10.65 29.55 -36.56
CA LYS A 443 -10.76 28.24 -37.23
C LYS A 443 -9.61 27.33 -36.79
N HIS A 444 -9.87 26.03 -36.67
CA HIS A 444 -8.86 25.00 -36.35
C HIS A 444 -7.54 25.20 -37.12
N ALA A 445 -7.62 25.29 -38.45
CA ALA A 445 -6.43 25.45 -39.30
C ALA A 445 -5.65 26.75 -39.03
N GLU A 446 -6.34 27.82 -38.62
CA GLU A 446 -5.72 29.09 -38.25
C GLU A 446 -5.03 28.98 -36.89
N ALA A 447 -5.68 28.36 -35.90
CA ALA A 447 -5.11 28.14 -34.57
C ALA A 447 -3.84 27.28 -34.62
N VAL A 448 -3.87 26.16 -35.38
CA VAL A 448 -2.69 25.30 -35.61
C VAL A 448 -1.55 26.11 -36.25
N ARG A 449 -1.85 26.90 -37.29
CA ARG A 449 -0.85 27.73 -37.97
C ARG A 449 -0.19 28.73 -37.01
N MET A 450 -0.98 29.42 -36.19
CA MET A 450 -0.45 30.42 -35.24
C MET A 450 0.50 29.78 -34.23
N ILE A 451 0.15 28.62 -33.67
CA ILE A 451 0.99 27.91 -32.70
C ILE A 451 2.29 27.43 -33.35
N VAL A 452 2.22 26.83 -34.54
CA VAL A 452 3.40 26.34 -35.27
C VAL A 452 4.33 27.49 -35.67
N ASN A 453 3.78 28.68 -35.94
CA ASN A 453 4.55 29.90 -36.25
C ASN A 453 5.06 30.64 -34.99
N ALA A 454 4.91 30.07 -33.79
CA ALA A 454 5.31 30.65 -32.51
C ALA A 454 4.60 31.97 -32.13
N GLU A 455 3.40 32.21 -32.68
CA GLU A 455 2.59 33.40 -32.36
C GLU A 455 1.95 33.31 -30.95
N CYS A 456 1.96 32.11 -30.33
CA CYS A 456 1.43 31.85 -29.00
C CYS A 456 2.52 31.58 -27.94
N GLY A 457 3.78 31.90 -28.27
CA GLY A 457 4.95 31.64 -27.45
C GLY A 457 5.81 30.49 -27.97
N ALA A 458 7.02 30.38 -27.42
CA ALA A 458 7.96 29.35 -27.81
C ALA A 458 7.65 28.00 -27.15
N PHE A 459 7.47 26.97 -27.96
CA PHE A 459 7.33 25.57 -27.54
C PHE A 459 8.46 24.73 -28.14
N SER A 460 8.76 23.57 -27.56
CA SER A 460 9.80 22.69 -28.08
C SER A 460 9.41 22.17 -29.48
N MET A 461 10.39 22.04 -30.38
CA MET A 461 10.14 21.54 -31.74
C MET A 461 9.56 20.12 -31.73
N LYS A 462 10.02 19.27 -30.81
CA LYS A 462 9.48 17.91 -30.62
C LYS A 462 8.00 17.95 -30.25
N LEU A 463 7.62 18.83 -29.33
CA LEU A 463 6.25 19.01 -28.88
C LEU A 463 5.36 19.59 -29.99
N LEU A 464 5.83 20.60 -30.73
CA LEU A 464 5.10 21.17 -31.87
C LEU A 464 4.80 20.13 -32.96
N GLN A 465 5.75 19.24 -33.24
CA GLN A 465 5.54 18.15 -34.20
C GLN A 465 4.48 17.14 -33.72
N CYS A 466 4.52 16.76 -32.44
CA CYS A 466 3.52 15.88 -31.84
C CYS A 466 2.14 16.53 -31.81
N PHE A 467 2.06 17.81 -31.43
CA PHE A 467 0.83 18.60 -31.51
C PHE A 467 0.28 18.66 -32.94
N PHE A 468 1.10 19.02 -33.93
CA PHE A 468 0.65 19.09 -35.31
C PHE A 468 0.12 17.73 -35.80
N THR A 469 0.81 16.64 -35.48
CA THR A 469 0.39 15.29 -35.84
C THR A 469 -0.94 14.91 -35.18
N ALA A 470 -1.13 15.25 -33.90
CA ALA A 470 -2.37 15.02 -33.17
C ALA A 470 -3.52 15.88 -33.73
N ALA A 471 -3.26 17.16 -33.98
CA ALA A 471 -4.23 18.14 -34.47
C ALA A 471 -4.81 17.79 -35.85
N MET A 472 -4.06 17.07 -36.68
CA MET A 472 -4.53 16.62 -38.01
C MET A 472 -5.37 15.33 -37.97
N GLN A 473 -5.55 14.71 -36.81
CA GLN A 473 -6.36 13.49 -36.67
C GLN A 473 -7.86 13.81 -36.80
N LYS A 474 -8.64 12.85 -37.31
CA LYS A 474 -10.06 13.06 -37.58
C LYS A 474 -10.83 13.33 -36.28
N GLU A 475 -10.47 12.61 -35.23
CA GLU A 475 -11.05 12.69 -33.90
C GLU A 475 -10.84 14.09 -33.31
N TRP A 476 -9.67 14.70 -33.52
CA TRP A 476 -9.38 16.06 -33.08
C TRP A 476 -10.24 17.08 -33.84
N VAL A 477 -10.29 16.97 -35.17
CA VAL A 477 -11.08 17.90 -36.00
C VAL A 477 -12.57 17.77 -35.68
N GLN A 478 -13.07 16.55 -35.49
CA GLN A 478 -14.47 16.30 -35.11
C GLN A 478 -14.80 16.93 -33.76
N LYS A 479 -13.92 16.81 -32.75
CA LYS A 479 -14.12 17.41 -31.43
C LYS A 479 -14.22 18.95 -31.50
N VAL A 480 -13.43 19.58 -32.37
CA VAL A 480 -13.48 21.04 -32.57
C VAL A 480 -14.73 21.46 -33.36
N GLU A 481 -15.20 20.62 -34.27
CA GLU A 481 -16.37 20.89 -35.11
C GLU A 481 -17.70 20.63 -34.39
N SER A 482 -17.76 19.66 -33.47
CA SER A 482 -18.96 19.42 -32.64
C SER A 482 -19.31 20.64 -31.78
N ASN A 483 -18.32 21.40 -31.32
CA ASN A 483 -18.52 22.63 -30.54
C ASN A 483 -18.93 23.85 -31.41
N ARG A 484 -19.40 23.61 -32.65
CA ARG A 484 -19.94 24.64 -33.56
C ARG A 484 -21.43 24.52 -33.84
N GLU A 485 -22.04 23.37 -33.58
CA GLU A 485 -23.44 23.10 -33.93
C GLU A 485 -24.44 23.36 -32.79
N GLU A 486 -23.97 23.67 -31.59
CA GLU A 486 -24.73 24.23 -30.47
C GLU A 486 -24.48 25.75 -30.35
#